data_AF-A0A6G3X773-F1
#
_entry.id   AF-A0A6G3X773-F1
#
_cell.length_a   1.000
_cell.length_b   1.000
_cell.length_c   1.000
_cell.angle_alpha   90.00
_cell.angle_beta   90.00
_cell.angle_gamma   90.00
#
_symmetry.space_group_name_H-M   'P 1'
#
loop_
_entity.id
_entity.type
_entity.pdbx_description
1 polymer ?
#
loop_
_entity_poly.entity_id
_entity_poly.type
_entity_poly.pdbx_seq_one_letter_code
_entity_poly.pdbx_strand_id
1 'polypeptide(L)'
;APAAPHPAQPAYILHTSGSTGRPKAVVVPHGALANRLAWTQRRFPLGPGDRMLAKAAPGFDVSVWELTGPLLAGAAVVVAGPDEHRDPARIARLIHEHGVHAVHFVPSMLALFAAEPDAAHCTSLRWIFSGGEALTDTLVRRCAEVFAAPVVNQYGPTEAAVDVTARTAVPGEGPLVPLGAPGAGTRAYVLDPALRPVPPGVSGELY
;
A
#
# COMPACT_ATOMS: atom_id res chain seq x y z
N ALA A 1 0.18 4.88 -33.24
CA ALA A 1 0.18 4.67 -31.79
C ALA A 1 0.10 6.02 -31.09
N PRO A 2 -0.57 6.16 -29.94
CA PRO A 2 -0.52 7.40 -29.17
C PRO A 2 0.94 7.72 -28.79
N ALA A 3 1.27 9.01 -28.71
CA ALA A 3 2.60 9.45 -28.27
C ALA A 3 2.85 8.98 -26.83
N ALA A 4 4.08 8.56 -26.54
CA ALA A 4 4.46 8.22 -25.17
C ALA A 4 4.32 9.47 -24.28
N PRO A 5 3.66 9.37 -23.11
CA PRO A 5 3.53 10.51 -22.21
C PRO A 5 4.90 10.94 -21.69
N HIS A 6 5.11 12.25 -21.59
CA HIS A 6 6.32 12.80 -21.00
C HIS A 6 6.31 12.55 -19.47
N PRO A 7 7.43 12.19 -18.83
CA PRO A 7 7.44 11.84 -17.39
C PRO A 7 6.91 12.94 -16.46
N ALA A 8 7.01 14.21 -16.83
CA ALA A 8 6.47 15.34 -16.06
C ALA A 8 4.97 15.60 -16.27
N GLN A 9 4.31 14.92 -17.22
CA GLN A 9 2.87 15.08 -17.43
C GLN A 9 2.08 14.39 -16.31
N PRO A 10 0.91 14.94 -15.93
CA PRO A 10 0.02 14.30 -14.96
C PRO A 10 -0.38 12.88 -15.38
N ALA A 11 -0.18 11.92 -14.48
CA ALA A 11 -0.70 10.56 -14.60
C ALA A 11 -2.09 10.43 -13.97
N TYR A 12 -2.31 11.06 -12.82
CA TYR A 12 -3.61 11.12 -12.16
C TYR A 12 -3.75 12.37 -11.30
N ILE A 13 -5.01 12.66 -10.95
CA ILE A 13 -5.39 13.73 -10.03
C ILE A 13 -6.33 13.14 -9.00
N LEU A 14 -6.02 13.31 -7.72
CA LEU A 14 -6.89 12.92 -6.61
C LEU A 14 -7.14 14.11 -5.69
N HIS A 15 -8.31 14.13 -5.07
CA HIS A 15 -8.69 15.19 -4.15
C HIS A 15 -8.58 14.70 -2.70
N THR A 16 -7.88 15.44 -1.86
CA THR A 16 -7.75 15.15 -0.42
C THR A 16 -8.59 16.13 0.40
N SER A 17 -8.94 15.74 1.64
CA SER A 17 -9.64 16.61 2.58
C SER A 17 -8.76 17.82 2.93
N GLY A 18 -9.09 18.98 2.36
CA GLY A 18 -8.40 20.22 2.68
C GLY A 18 -8.80 20.70 4.09
N SER A 19 -7.81 21.09 4.90
CA SER A 19 -8.03 21.71 6.21
C SER A 19 -8.87 22.99 6.17
N THR A 20 -9.04 23.59 4.99
CA THR A 20 -9.86 24.79 4.72
C THR A 20 -11.31 24.46 4.33
N GLY A 21 -11.71 23.19 4.33
CA GLY A 21 -13.03 22.73 3.89
C GLY A 21 -13.21 22.65 2.37
N ARG A 22 -12.19 23.06 1.58
CA ARG A 22 -12.14 22.90 0.12
C ARG A 22 -11.18 21.76 -0.23
N PRO A 23 -11.61 20.73 -0.97
CA PRO A 23 -10.71 19.66 -1.38
C PRO A 23 -9.51 20.20 -2.16
N LYS A 24 -8.31 19.69 -1.86
CA LYS A 24 -7.07 20.04 -2.57
C LYS A 24 -6.80 19.00 -3.63
N ALA A 25 -6.51 19.43 -4.85
CA ALA A 25 -6.12 18.53 -5.94
C ALA A 25 -4.62 18.21 -5.83
N VAL A 26 -4.29 16.94 -5.71
CA VAL A 26 -2.93 16.42 -5.80
C VAL A 26 -2.73 15.91 -7.22
N VAL A 27 -1.74 16.47 -7.92
CA VAL A 27 -1.39 16.11 -9.29
C VAL A 27 -0.12 15.28 -9.27
N VAL A 28 -0.22 13.99 -9.60
CA VAL A 28 0.94 13.08 -9.58
C VAL A 28 1.42 12.84 -11.00
N PRO A 29 2.70 13.11 -11.32
CA PRO A 29 3.24 12.94 -12.66
C PRO A 29 3.59 11.47 -12.97
N HIS A 30 3.63 11.12 -14.26
CA HIS A 30 3.99 9.78 -14.75
C HIS A 30 5.32 9.27 -14.20
N GLY A 31 6.34 10.13 -14.09
CA GLY A 31 7.66 9.77 -13.57
C GLY A 31 7.64 9.36 -12.11
N ALA A 32 6.84 10.04 -11.27
CA ALA A 32 6.70 9.70 -9.85
C ALA A 32 6.02 8.34 -9.68
N LEU A 33 4.90 8.14 -10.39
CA LEU A 33 4.20 6.86 -10.38
C LEU A 33 5.11 5.73 -10.90
N ALA A 34 5.77 5.92 -12.04
CA ALA A 34 6.67 4.91 -12.61
C ALA A 34 7.82 4.54 -11.66
N ASN A 35 8.41 5.53 -10.96
CA ASN A 35 9.44 5.28 -9.95
C ASN A 35 8.90 4.43 -8.79
N ARG A 36 7.73 4.80 -8.24
CA ARG A 36 7.05 4.05 -7.19
C ARG A 36 6.77 2.61 -7.62
N LEU A 37 6.18 2.41 -8.80
CA LEU A 37 5.85 1.08 -9.33
C LEU A 37 7.12 0.23 -9.53
N ALA A 38 8.18 0.80 -10.09
CA ALA A 38 9.44 0.10 -10.29
C ALA A 38 10.13 -0.27 -8.97
N TRP A 39 10.08 0.59 -7.96
CA TRP A 39 10.60 0.28 -6.62
C TRP A 39 9.86 -0.89 -5.98
N THR A 40 8.52 -0.85 -5.99
CA THR A 40 7.69 -1.90 -5.38
C THR A 40 7.84 -3.22 -6.13
N GLN A 41 7.89 -3.22 -7.46
CA GLN A 41 8.12 -4.42 -8.26
C GLN A 41 9.47 -5.08 -7.96
N ARG A 42 10.54 -4.29 -7.72
CA ARG A 42 11.85 -4.86 -7.33
C ARG A 42 11.83 -5.49 -5.94
N ARG A 43 11.05 -4.94 -5.00
CA ARG A 43 11.05 -5.36 -3.60
C ARG A 43 10.01 -6.45 -3.30
N PHE A 44 8.88 -6.41 -4.00
CA PHE A 44 7.73 -7.29 -3.82
C PHE A 44 7.22 -7.71 -5.21
N PRO A 45 7.96 -8.58 -5.91
CA PRO A 45 7.67 -8.88 -7.30
C PRO A 45 6.31 -9.56 -7.47
N LEU A 46 5.60 -9.14 -8.52
CA LEU A 46 4.52 -9.85 -9.18
C LEU A 46 4.95 -10.15 -10.63
N GLY A 47 4.31 -11.09 -11.31
CA GLY A 47 4.63 -11.43 -12.69
C GLY A 47 3.52 -12.21 -13.40
N PRO A 48 3.78 -12.70 -14.61
CA PRO A 48 2.84 -13.55 -15.34
C PRO A 48 2.36 -14.73 -14.49
N GLY A 49 1.03 -14.87 -14.37
CA GLY A 49 0.39 -15.88 -13.52
C GLY A 49 0.00 -15.38 -12.12
N ASP A 50 0.62 -14.31 -11.63
CA ASP A 50 0.21 -13.69 -10.37
C ASP A 50 -1.04 -12.82 -10.53
N ARG A 51 -1.72 -12.57 -9.41
CA ARG A 51 -2.96 -11.79 -9.35
C ARG A 51 -2.95 -10.83 -8.16
N MET A 52 -3.36 -9.59 -8.39
CA MET A 52 -3.59 -8.61 -7.33
C MET A 52 -5.10 -8.31 -7.23
N LEU A 53 -5.62 -8.25 -6.01
CA LEU A 53 -6.99 -7.80 -5.76
C LEU A 53 -7.03 -6.26 -5.74
N ALA A 54 -7.75 -5.67 -6.67
CA ALA A 54 -8.10 -4.25 -6.67
C ALA A 54 -9.46 -4.05 -6.01
N LYS A 55 -9.44 -3.46 -4.81
CA LYS A 55 -10.62 -3.20 -3.98
C LYS A 55 -10.66 -1.80 -3.38
N ALA A 56 -9.55 -1.06 -3.38
CA ALA A 56 -9.53 0.31 -2.90
C ALA A 56 -10.47 1.17 -3.75
N ALA A 57 -11.28 2.01 -3.10
CA ALA A 57 -12.17 2.88 -3.82
C ALA A 57 -11.37 3.85 -4.72
N PRO A 58 -11.84 4.18 -5.94
CA PRO A 58 -11.09 5.01 -6.91
C PRO A 58 -10.67 6.40 -6.41
N GLY A 59 -11.28 6.90 -5.32
CA GLY A 59 -10.91 8.16 -4.68
C GLY A 59 -9.64 8.10 -3.82
N PHE A 60 -9.09 6.91 -3.58
CA PHE A 60 -7.84 6.70 -2.86
C PHE A 60 -6.74 6.26 -3.82
N ASP A 61 -5.54 6.80 -3.64
CA ASP A 61 -4.36 6.56 -4.49
C ASP A 61 -3.86 5.12 -4.47
N VAL A 62 -4.11 4.37 -3.41
CA VAL A 62 -3.88 2.92 -3.35
C VAL A 62 -4.57 2.19 -4.51
N SER A 63 -5.74 2.66 -4.98
CA SER A 63 -6.41 2.08 -6.15
C SER A 63 -5.57 2.20 -7.44
N VAL A 64 -4.79 3.27 -7.58
CA VAL A 64 -3.87 3.45 -8.72
C VAL A 64 -2.81 2.36 -8.69
N TRP A 65 -2.24 2.07 -7.52
CA TRP A 65 -1.27 0.98 -7.33
C TRP A 65 -1.90 -0.39 -7.62
N GLU A 66 -3.05 -0.69 -7.04
CA GLU A 66 -3.75 -1.96 -7.21
C GLU A 66 -4.10 -2.26 -8.67
N LEU A 67 -4.41 -1.23 -9.46
CA LEU A 67 -4.74 -1.37 -10.88
C LEU A 67 -3.49 -1.42 -11.77
N THR A 68 -2.52 -0.52 -11.56
CA THR A 68 -1.40 -0.34 -12.52
C THR A 68 -0.19 -1.21 -12.22
N GLY A 69 0.07 -1.50 -10.95
CA GLY A 69 1.19 -2.34 -10.50
C GLY A 69 1.26 -3.71 -11.18
N PRO A 70 0.23 -4.56 -11.03
CA PRO A 70 0.21 -5.88 -11.66
C PRO A 70 0.30 -5.81 -13.18
N LEU A 71 -0.40 -4.87 -13.83
CA LEU A 71 -0.43 -4.76 -15.29
C LEU A 71 0.96 -4.46 -15.88
N LEU A 72 1.76 -3.61 -15.23
CA LEU A 72 3.13 -3.33 -15.67
C LEU A 72 4.07 -4.52 -15.50
N ALA A 73 3.73 -5.46 -14.60
CA ALA A 73 4.51 -6.66 -14.36
C ALA A 73 4.05 -7.86 -15.21
N GLY A 74 2.99 -7.70 -16.02
CA GLY A 74 2.36 -8.81 -16.75
C GLY A 74 1.48 -9.72 -15.89
N ALA A 75 1.18 -9.31 -14.65
CA ALA A 75 0.23 -9.95 -13.76
C ALA A 75 -1.21 -9.51 -14.06
N ALA A 76 -2.19 -10.20 -13.47
CA ALA A 76 -3.60 -9.89 -13.64
C ALA A 76 -4.19 -9.12 -12.45
N VAL A 77 -5.25 -8.35 -12.73
CA VAL A 77 -6.04 -7.64 -11.71
C VAL A 77 -7.36 -8.39 -11.52
N VAL A 78 -7.70 -8.69 -10.27
CA VAL A 78 -9.04 -9.12 -9.86
C VAL A 78 -9.74 -7.90 -9.29
N VAL A 79 -10.84 -7.45 -9.92
CA VAL A 79 -11.55 -6.24 -9.48
C VAL A 79 -12.70 -6.65 -8.57
N ALA A 80 -12.71 -6.13 -7.33
CA ALA A 80 -13.81 -6.32 -6.42
C ALA A 80 -15.06 -5.53 -6.88
N GLY A 81 -16.24 -6.08 -6.62
CA GLY A 81 -17.51 -5.42 -6.88
C GLY A 81 -17.75 -4.21 -5.94
N PRO A 82 -18.82 -3.43 -6.21
CA PRO A 82 -19.20 -2.31 -5.36
C PRO A 82 -19.37 -2.73 -3.90
N ASP A 83 -18.81 -1.93 -2.98
CA ASP A 83 -18.85 -2.13 -1.52
C ASP A 83 -18.24 -3.43 -0.95
N GLU A 84 -17.79 -4.38 -1.79
CA GLU A 84 -17.18 -5.64 -1.32
C GLU A 84 -15.88 -5.41 -0.53
N HIS A 85 -15.22 -4.28 -0.73
CA HIS A 85 -14.02 -3.88 0.02
C HIS A 85 -14.24 -3.69 1.53
N ARG A 86 -15.49 -3.63 1.99
CA ARG A 86 -15.87 -3.50 3.41
C ARG A 86 -16.25 -4.83 4.06
N ASP A 87 -16.37 -5.89 3.28
CA ASP A 87 -16.82 -7.21 3.74
C ASP A 87 -15.65 -8.21 3.74
N PRO A 88 -15.11 -8.58 4.92
CA PRO A 88 -14.02 -9.52 5.04
C PRO A 88 -14.29 -10.89 4.39
N ALA A 89 -15.51 -11.40 4.49
CA ALA A 89 -15.91 -12.69 3.93
C ALA A 89 -15.93 -12.63 2.40
N ARG A 90 -16.40 -11.52 1.82
CA ARG A 90 -16.31 -11.30 0.37
C ARG A 90 -14.87 -11.18 -0.12
N ILE A 91 -14.01 -10.50 0.62
CA ILE A 91 -12.58 -10.42 0.29
C ILE A 91 -11.95 -11.82 0.34
N ALA A 92 -12.21 -12.61 1.38
CA ALA A 92 -11.69 -13.98 1.51
C ALA A 92 -12.13 -14.85 0.32
N ARG A 93 -13.42 -14.76 -0.03
CA ARG A 93 -13.97 -15.46 -1.19
C ARG A 93 -13.28 -15.07 -2.49
N LEU A 94 -13.12 -13.78 -2.78
CA LEU A 94 -12.44 -13.33 -4.00
C LEU A 94 -10.99 -13.80 -4.06
N ILE A 95 -10.28 -13.77 -2.93
CA ILE A 95 -8.90 -14.25 -2.84
C ILE A 95 -8.83 -15.75 -3.14
N HIS A 96 -9.72 -16.54 -2.54
CA HIS A 96 -9.78 -17.98 -2.75
C HIS A 96 -10.21 -18.35 -4.17
N GLU A 97 -11.32 -17.81 -4.66
CA GLU A 97 -11.93 -18.13 -5.96
C GLU A 97 -11.01 -17.78 -7.14
N HIS A 98 -10.25 -16.69 -7.02
CA HIS A 98 -9.38 -16.22 -8.09
C HIS A 98 -7.89 -16.53 -7.85
N GLY A 99 -7.50 -17.12 -6.72
CA GLY A 99 -6.09 -17.33 -6.38
C GLY A 99 -5.30 -16.03 -6.35
N VAL A 100 -5.73 -15.07 -5.53
CA VAL A 100 -5.04 -13.78 -5.39
C VAL A 100 -3.71 -13.96 -4.65
N HIS A 101 -2.66 -13.30 -5.15
CA HIS A 101 -1.31 -13.37 -4.61
C HIS A 101 -0.92 -12.11 -3.82
N ALA A 102 -1.55 -10.97 -4.11
CA ALA A 102 -1.31 -9.71 -3.42
C ALA A 102 -2.60 -8.95 -3.12
N VAL A 103 -2.68 -8.39 -1.93
CA VAL A 103 -3.82 -7.58 -1.46
C VAL A 103 -3.32 -6.45 -0.55
N HIS A 104 -3.96 -5.29 -0.60
CA HIS A 104 -3.64 -4.16 0.26
C HIS A 104 -4.78 -3.88 1.26
N PHE A 105 -4.45 -3.60 2.51
CA PHE A 105 -5.41 -3.27 3.57
C PHE A 105 -5.04 -2.00 4.33
N VAL A 106 -6.06 -1.25 4.75
CA VAL A 106 -5.89 -0.36 5.90
C VAL A 106 -5.82 -1.24 7.17
N PRO A 107 -4.94 -0.97 8.16
CA PRO A 107 -4.81 -1.80 9.36
C PRO A 107 -6.13 -2.16 10.05
N SER A 108 -7.07 -1.21 10.18
CA SER A 108 -8.42 -1.48 10.69
C SER A 108 -9.18 -2.56 9.91
N MET A 109 -9.12 -2.56 8.58
CA MET A 109 -9.73 -3.60 7.74
C MET A 109 -8.93 -4.92 7.77
N LEU A 110 -7.60 -4.86 7.88
CA LEU A 110 -6.77 -6.05 8.04
C LEU A 110 -7.11 -6.80 9.33
N ALA A 111 -7.40 -6.07 10.42
CA ALA A 111 -7.83 -6.67 11.68
C ALA A 111 -9.16 -7.44 11.54
N LEU A 112 -10.14 -6.86 10.82
CA LEU A 112 -11.39 -7.55 10.51
C LEU A 112 -11.15 -8.79 9.64
N PHE A 113 -10.30 -8.65 8.62
CA PHE A 113 -9.94 -9.76 7.73
C PHE A 113 -9.22 -10.90 8.47
N ALA A 114 -8.26 -10.61 9.34
CA ALA A 114 -7.56 -11.62 10.13
C ALA A 114 -8.45 -12.28 11.22
N ALA A 115 -9.64 -11.74 11.49
CA ALA A 115 -10.65 -12.34 12.36
C ALA A 115 -11.67 -13.18 11.58
N GLU A 116 -11.77 -13.02 10.26
CA GLU A 116 -12.69 -13.75 9.40
C GLU A 116 -12.27 -15.24 9.31
N PRO A 117 -13.18 -16.20 9.59
CA PRO A 117 -12.85 -17.63 9.59
C PRO A 117 -12.20 -18.14 8.30
N ASP A 118 -12.71 -17.68 7.14
CA ASP A 118 -12.23 -18.13 5.83
C ASP A 118 -10.91 -17.47 5.41
N ALA A 119 -10.41 -16.49 6.15
CA ALA A 119 -9.14 -15.83 5.83
C ALA A 119 -7.96 -16.80 5.91
N ALA A 120 -7.99 -17.78 6.82
CA ALA A 120 -6.96 -18.82 6.92
C ALA A 120 -6.87 -19.70 5.65
N HIS A 121 -7.92 -19.74 4.82
CA HIS A 121 -7.95 -20.46 3.55
C HIS A 121 -7.39 -19.65 2.37
N CYS A 122 -6.99 -18.39 2.60
CA CYS A 122 -6.36 -17.53 1.60
C CYS A 122 -4.87 -17.86 1.41
N THR A 123 -4.55 -19.13 1.16
CA THR A 123 -3.18 -19.66 1.13
C THR A 123 -2.38 -19.27 -0.13
N SER A 124 -3.04 -18.72 -1.15
CA SER A 124 -2.39 -18.20 -2.36
C SER A 124 -1.67 -16.86 -2.12
N LEU A 125 -1.98 -16.16 -1.03
CA LEU A 125 -1.39 -14.87 -0.71
C LEU A 125 0.13 -15.00 -0.53
N ARG A 126 0.87 -14.14 -1.21
CA ARG A 126 2.33 -13.96 -1.08
C ARG A 126 2.66 -12.63 -0.43
N TRP A 127 1.83 -11.61 -0.62
CA TRP A 127 2.02 -10.28 -0.06
C TRP A 127 0.71 -9.73 0.53
N ILE A 128 0.74 -9.39 1.81
CA ILE A 128 -0.32 -8.61 2.45
C ILE A 128 0.26 -7.22 2.71
N PHE A 129 -0.12 -6.25 1.90
CA PHE A 129 0.30 -4.87 2.11
C PHE A 129 -0.63 -4.18 3.11
N SER A 130 -0.08 -3.30 3.94
CA SER A 130 -0.87 -2.49 4.85
C SER A 130 -0.35 -1.07 4.99
N GLY A 131 -1.24 -0.08 4.94
CA GLY A 131 -0.88 1.33 4.99
C GLY A 131 -2.08 2.25 5.28
N GLY A 132 -1.81 3.53 5.52
CA GLY A 132 -2.82 4.56 5.81
C GLY A 132 -3.20 4.71 7.29
N GLU A 133 -2.84 3.76 8.15
CA GLU A 133 -2.90 3.87 9.62
C GLU A 133 -1.64 3.26 10.24
N ALA A 134 -1.44 3.46 11.54
CA ALA A 134 -0.36 2.83 12.27
C ALA A 134 -0.60 1.31 12.40
N LEU A 135 0.34 0.49 11.92
CA LEU A 135 0.29 -0.96 12.06
C LEU A 135 0.85 -1.38 13.42
N THR A 136 0.05 -2.10 14.21
CA THR A 136 0.41 -2.55 15.57
C THR A 136 1.04 -3.93 15.57
N ASP A 137 1.91 -4.21 16.54
CA ASP A 137 2.50 -5.55 16.72
C ASP A 137 1.45 -6.62 17.05
N THR A 138 0.40 -6.25 17.79
CA THR A 138 -0.73 -7.13 18.08
C THR A 138 -1.39 -7.63 16.79
N LEU A 139 -1.62 -6.73 15.83
CA LEU A 139 -2.21 -7.11 14.54
C LEU A 139 -1.24 -7.96 13.71
N VAL A 140 0.05 -7.64 13.72
CA VAL A 140 1.08 -8.44 13.02
C VAL A 140 1.16 -9.86 13.56
N ARG A 141 1.15 -10.04 14.89
CA ARG A 141 1.11 -11.37 15.53
C ARG A 141 -0.14 -12.13 15.12
N ARG A 142 -1.30 -11.47 15.15
CA ARG A 142 -2.55 -12.09 14.71
C ARG A 142 -2.48 -12.52 13.25
N CYS A 143 -1.93 -11.70 12.36
CA CYS A 143 -1.74 -12.08 10.96
C CYS A 143 -0.79 -13.27 10.82
N ALA A 144 0.28 -13.34 11.60
CA ALA A 144 1.23 -14.46 11.57
C ALA A 144 0.63 -15.80 12.07
N GLU A 145 -0.44 -15.76 12.87
CA GLU A 145 -1.21 -16.97 13.25
C GLU A 145 -2.11 -17.47 12.11
N VAL A 146 -2.54 -16.57 11.22
CA VAL A 146 -3.58 -16.84 10.20
C VAL A 146 -2.98 -17.06 8.81
N PHE A 147 -1.93 -16.32 8.46
CA PHE A 147 -1.36 -16.29 7.11
C PHE A 147 0.11 -16.71 7.11
N ALA A 148 0.50 -17.48 6.09
CA ALA A 148 1.91 -17.70 5.76
C ALA A 148 2.54 -16.46 5.08
N ALA A 149 1.71 -15.64 4.43
CA ALA A 149 2.14 -14.42 3.76
C ALA A 149 2.61 -13.37 4.78
N PRO A 150 3.75 -12.70 4.56
CA PRO A 150 4.16 -11.60 5.42
C PRO A 150 3.27 -10.37 5.23
N VAL A 151 3.11 -9.60 6.32
CA VAL A 151 2.53 -8.26 6.27
C VAL A 151 3.63 -7.25 5.96
N VAL A 152 3.39 -6.38 4.97
CA VAL A 152 4.28 -5.31 4.57
C VAL A 152 3.65 -3.98 4.96
N ASN A 153 4.23 -3.31 5.95
CA ASN A 153 3.85 -1.95 6.31
C ASN A 153 4.36 -0.98 5.23
N GLN A 154 3.46 -0.16 4.69
CA GLN A 154 3.76 0.86 3.70
C GLN A 154 3.26 2.22 4.20
N TYR A 155 3.99 3.26 3.83
CA TYR A 155 3.61 4.62 4.18
C TYR A 155 3.94 5.59 3.06
N GLY A 156 2.97 6.41 2.71
CA GLY A 156 3.16 7.68 2.06
C GLY A 156 1.84 8.48 2.04
N PRO A 157 1.93 9.81 2.05
CA PRO A 157 0.77 10.64 1.75
C PRO A 157 0.49 10.65 0.23
N THR A 158 -0.71 11.05 -0.16
CA THR A 158 -1.10 11.13 -1.58
C THR A 158 -0.20 12.05 -2.40
N GLU A 159 0.30 13.11 -1.77
CA GLU A 159 1.27 14.05 -2.32
C GLU A 159 2.61 13.41 -2.73
N ALA A 160 2.94 12.23 -2.20
CA ALA A 160 4.20 11.55 -2.44
C ALA A 160 4.09 10.32 -3.37
N ALA A 161 2.98 10.20 -4.11
CA ALA A 161 2.67 9.10 -5.02
C ALA A 161 2.49 7.74 -4.33
N VAL A 162 1.36 7.59 -3.63
CA VAL A 162 0.91 6.36 -2.93
C VAL A 162 1.73 6.05 -1.68
N ASP A 163 2.92 5.43 -1.83
CA ASP A 163 3.79 5.11 -0.70
C ASP A 163 5.23 5.44 -1.02
N VAL A 164 5.97 5.89 -0.01
CA VAL A 164 7.39 6.25 -0.13
C VAL A 164 8.29 5.36 0.70
N THR A 165 7.80 4.72 1.76
CA THR A 165 8.57 3.79 2.60
C THR A 165 7.87 2.45 2.70
N ALA A 166 8.65 1.39 2.95
CA ALA A 166 8.09 0.08 3.23
C ALA A 166 8.96 -0.74 4.18
N ARG A 167 8.30 -1.57 4.99
CA ARG A 167 8.93 -2.56 5.87
C ARG A 167 8.11 -3.84 5.95
N THR A 168 8.74 -4.98 5.70
CA THR A 168 8.17 -6.26 6.08
C THR A 168 8.12 -6.31 7.60
N ALA A 169 6.92 -6.51 8.16
CA ALA A 169 6.71 -6.52 9.60
C ALA A 169 7.29 -7.81 10.21
N VAL A 170 7.93 -7.68 11.36
CA VAL A 170 8.44 -8.80 12.16
C VAL A 170 7.78 -8.73 13.54
N PRO A 171 7.10 -9.79 13.99
CA PRO A 171 6.50 -9.83 15.32
C PRO A 171 7.54 -9.58 16.43
N GLY A 172 7.21 -8.69 17.37
CA GLY A 172 7.98 -8.45 18.58
C GLY A 172 9.08 -7.40 18.50
N GLU A 173 9.18 -6.62 17.43
CA GLU A 173 10.19 -5.56 17.32
C GLU A 173 9.84 -4.27 18.07
N GLY A 174 8.59 -4.08 18.47
CA GLY A 174 8.12 -2.89 19.17
C GLY A 174 6.59 -2.84 19.19
N PRO A 175 5.98 -1.80 19.80
CA PRO A 175 4.52 -1.69 19.85
C PRO A 175 3.87 -1.36 18.49
N LEU A 176 4.61 -0.64 17.63
CA LEU A 176 4.22 -0.28 16.27
C LEU A 176 5.28 -0.76 15.29
N VAL A 177 4.85 -1.14 14.09
CA VAL A 177 5.75 -1.48 13.00
C VAL A 177 6.36 -0.18 12.44
N PRO A 178 7.70 -0.05 12.41
CA PRO A 178 8.35 1.08 11.77
C PRO A 178 7.95 1.23 10.30
N LEU A 179 7.92 2.47 9.81
CA LEU A 179 7.58 2.81 8.41
C LEU A 179 8.60 2.25 7.39
N GLY A 180 9.81 1.93 7.87
CA GLY A 180 10.88 1.35 7.07
C GLY A 180 11.77 2.38 6.40
N ALA A 181 12.37 1.97 5.28
CA ALA A 181 13.29 2.80 4.52
C ALA A 181 12.60 3.36 3.27
N PRO A 182 13.00 4.57 2.81
CA PRO A 182 12.47 5.14 1.59
C PRO A 182 12.83 4.32 0.35
N GLY A 183 11.96 4.38 -0.65
CA GLY A 183 12.19 3.79 -1.96
C GLY A 183 13.29 4.46 -2.76
N ALA A 184 13.66 3.84 -3.89
CA ALA A 184 14.65 4.42 -4.79
C ALA A 184 14.17 5.79 -5.30
N GLY A 185 15.07 6.76 -5.40
CA GLY A 185 14.72 8.12 -5.82
C GLY A 185 14.01 8.97 -4.76
N THR A 186 13.81 8.43 -3.55
CA THR A 186 13.16 9.12 -2.44
C THR A 186 14.11 9.30 -1.27
N ARG A 187 13.95 10.39 -0.51
CA ARG A 187 14.62 10.62 0.77
C ARG A 187 13.55 10.95 1.80
N ALA A 188 13.80 10.53 3.03
CA ALA A 188 12.96 10.84 4.18
C ALA A 188 13.86 11.47 5.25
N TYR A 189 13.42 12.59 5.79
CA TYR A 189 14.12 13.32 6.85
C TYR A 189 13.21 13.49 8.06
N VAL A 190 13.76 13.35 9.25
CA VAL A 190 13.08 13.75 10.49
C VAL A 190 13.73 15.05 10.95
N LEU A 191 12.97 16.13 10.92
CA LEU A 191 13.47 17.49 11.13
C LEU A 191 12.92 18.11 12.43
N ASP A 192 13.72 18.98 13.04
CA ASP A 192 13.29 19.86 14.12
C ASP A 192 12.53 21.09 13.58
N PRO A 193 11.94 21.96 14.43
CA PRO A 193 11.25 23.17 13.98
C PRO A 193 12.12 24.19 13.23
N ALA A 194 13.45 24.02 13.23
CA ALA A 194 14.38 24.84 12.47
C ALA A 194 14.83 24.16 11.16
N LEU A 195 14.14 23.10 10.72
CA LEU A 195 14.41 22.31 9.52
C LEU A 195 15.78 21.61 9.52
N ARG A 196 16.30 21.27 10.70
CA ARG A 196 17.56 20.53 10.83
C ARG A 196 17.29 19.06 11.14
N PRO A 197 18.04 18.11 10.54
CA PRO A 197 17.90 16.71 10.88
C PRO A 197 18.13 16.43 12.37
N VAL A 198 17.21 15.70 12.99
CA VAL A 198 17.34 15.28 14.39
C VAL A 198 18.19 14.01 14.52
N PRO A 199 18.89 13.80 15.65
CA PRO A 199 19.60 12.54 15.91
C PRO A 199 18.65 11.33 16.02
N PRO A 200 19.16 10.09 15.84
CA PRO A 200 18.39 8.88 16.06
C PRO A 200 17.73 8.83 17.44
N GLY A 201 16.44 8.46 17.49
CA GLY A 201 15.66 8.36 18.73
C GLY A 201 15.02 9.67 19.20
N VAL A 202 15.33 10.81 18.57
CA VAL A 202 14.70 12.10 18.87
C VAL A 202 13.50 12.29 17.94
N SER A 203 12.36 12.70 18.50
CA SER A 203 11.15 13.00 17.72
C SER A 203 11.30 14.30 16.92
N GLY A 204 10.76 14.30 15.71
CA GLY A 204 10.65 15.46 14.83
C GLY A 204 9.56 15.25 13.79
N GLU A 205 9.43 16.18 12.85
CA GLU A 205 8.47 16.10 11.76
C GLU A 205 9.09 15.39 10.55
N LEU A 206 8.31 14.55 9.88
CA LEU A 206 8.74 13.78 8.71
C LEU A 206 8.57 14.61 7.42
N TYR A 207 9.65 14.70 6.64
CA TYR A 207 9.71 15.38 5.34
C TYR A 207 10.22 14.43 4.25
#